data_AF-A0A4U6LDG8-F1
#
_entry.id   AF-A0A4U6LDG8-F1
#
_cell.length_a   1.000
_cell.length_b   1.000
_cell.length_c   1.000
_cell.angle_alpha   90.00
_cell.angle_beta   90.00
_cell.angle_gamma   90.00
#
_symmetry.space_group_name_H-M   'P 1'
#
loop_
_entity.id
_entity.type
_entity.pdbx_description
1 polymer ?
#
loop_
_entity_poly.entity_id
_entity_poly.type
_entity_poly.pdbx_seq_one_letter_code
_entity_poly.pdbx_strand_id
1 'polypeptide(L)'
;GEIRQYYQRDWFEYDAVKDNVTDKNELRQALEDAVKSHLMSDVPYGVLLSGGLDSSVISAITKKYAARRVEDQERSEAWWPQLHSFAVGLEGAP
;
A
#
# COMPACT_ATOMS: atom_id res chain seq x y z
N GLY A 1 26.66 6.72 24.39
CA GLY A 1 26.53 5.64 23.41
C GLY A 1 26.58 6.26 22.03
N GLU A 2 27.26 5.64 21.08
CA GLU A 2 27.34 6.13 19.70
C GLU A 2 26.11 5.67 18.90
N ILE A 3 25.62 6.52 18.00
CA ILE A 3 24.56 6.15 17.05
C ILE A 3 25.13 5.08 16.10
N ARG A 4 24.37 4.00 15.91
CA ARG A 4 24.73 2.90 15.01
C ARG A 4 23.58 2.64 14.04
N GLN A 5 23.91 2.40 12.78
CA GLN A 5 22.94 2.01 11.77
C GLN A 5 22.37 0.63 12.11
N TYR A 6 21.05 0.51 12.19
CA TYR A 6 20.36 -0.75 12.51
C TYR A 6 19.70 -1.40 11.29
N TYR A 7 19.45 -0.63 10.23
CA TYR A 7 18.83 -1.13 9.01
C TYR A 7 19.90 -1.44 7.97
N GLN A 8 20.01 -2.72 7.64
CA GLN A 8 20.87 -3.24 6.57
C GLN A 8 20.06 -4.29 5.81
N ARG A 9 20.20 -4.29 4.48
CA ARG A 9 19.62 -5.30 3.60
C ARG A 9 20.68 -5.76 2.60
N ASP A 10 20.56 -7.01 2.19
CA ASP A 10 21.41 -7.64 1.18
C ASP A 10 21.34 -6.92 -0.17
N TRP A 11 20.14 -6.51 -0.59
CA TRP A 11 19.89 -5.81 -1.84
C TRP A 11 20.49 -4.39 -1.94
N PHE A 12 21.20 -3.92 -0.90
CA PHE A 12 22.04 -2.73 -1.00
C PHE A 12 23.25 -2.95 -1.93
N GLU A 13 23.67 -4.21 -2.10
CA GLU A 13 24.77 -4.60 -2.98
C GLU A 13 24.23 -5.30 -4.25
N TYR A 14 24.63 -4.84 -5.43
CA TYR A 14 24.13 -5.40 -6.70
C TYR A 14 24.48 -6.90 -6.86
N ASP A 15 25.67 -7.30 -6.43
CA ASP A 15 26.12 -8.69 -6.51
C ASP A 15 25.23 -9.66 -5.72
N ALA A 16 24.49 -9.17 -4.72
CA ALA A 16 23.56 -9.98 -3.94
C ALA A 16 22.21 -10.21 -4.66
N VAL A 17 21.92 -9.49 -5.76
CA VAL A 17 20.62 -9.54 -6.44
C VAL A 17 20.69 -9.83 -7.93
N LYS A 18 21.87 -9.76 -8.55
CA LYS A 18 22.04 -9.83 -10.01
C LYS A 18 21.44 -11.09 -10.67
N ASP A 19 21.42 -12.20 -9.96
CA ASP A 19 20.93 -13.50 -10.45
C ASP A 19 19.60 -13.92 -9.78
N ASN A 20 18.93 -12.99 -9.07
CA ASN A 20 17.68 -13.29 -8.39
C ASN A 20 16.56 -13.60 -9.38
N VAL A 21 15.70 -14.54 -8.99
CA VAL A 21 14.48 -14.86 -9.73
C VAL A 21 13.38 -13.89 -9.31
N THR A 22 12.66 -13.34 -10.29
CA THR A 22 11.48 -12.51 -10.02
C THR A 22 10.21 -13.36 -10.00
N ASP A 23 9.52 -13.38 -8.85
CA ASP A 23 8.15 -13.88 -8.76
C ASP A 23 7.15 -12.71 -8.73
N LYS A 24 6.37 -12.58 -9.81
CA LYS A 24 5.36 -11.52 -9.95
C LYS A 24 4.19 -11.70 -8.98
N ASN A 25 3.87 -12.94 -8.60
CA ASN A 25 2.80 -13.22 -7.66
C ASN A 25 3.22 -12.87 -6.24
N GLU A 26 4.45 -13.24 -5.86
CA GLU A 26 5.02 -12.86 -4.56
C GLU A 26 5.08 -11.34 -4.42
N LEU A 27 5.60 -10.63 -5.43
CA LEU A 27 5.68 -9.17 -5.41
C LEU A 27 4.30 -8.51 -5.28
N ARG A 28 3.30 -9.02 -6.02
CA ARG A 28 1.91 -8.53 -5.92
C ARG A 28 1.35 -8.76 -4.52
N GLN A 29 1.53 -9.96 -3.98
CA GLN A 29 1.02 -10.32 -2.67
C GLN A 29 1.68 -9.47 -1.57
N ALA A 30 3.00 -9.28 -1.64
CA ALA A 30 3.72 -8.43 -0.70
C ALA A 30 3.22 -6.98 -0.70
N LEU A 31 2.92 -6.41 -1.88
CA LEU A 31 2.33 -5.08 -1.96
C LEU A 31 0.90 -5.04 -1.39
N GLU A 32 0.08 -6.05 -1.70
CA GLU A 32 -1.27 -6.16 -1.15
C GLU A 32 -1.25 -6.27 0.39
N ASP A 33 -0.37 -7.09 0.94
CA ASP A 33 -0.20 -7.28 2.39
C ASP A 33 0.32 -6.01 3.07
N ALA A 34 1.27 -5.31 2.44
CA ALA A 34 1.74 -4.02 2.91
C ALA A 34 0.57 -3.01 3.00
N VAL A 35 -0.23 -2.87 1.93
CA VAL A 35 -1.39 -1.96 1.96
C VAL A 35 -2.37 -2.36 3.05
N LYS A 36 -2.75 -3.65 3.16
CA LYS A 36 -3.66 -4.13 4.22
C LYS A 36 -3.20 -3.71 5.61
N SER A 37 -1.92 -3.90 5.93
CA SER A 37 -1.37 -3.54 7.25
C SER A 37 -1.47 -2.04 7.56
N HIS A 38 -1.50 -1.19 6.53
CA HIS A 38 -1.62 0.26 6.64
C HIS A 38 -3.08 0.75 6.68
N LEU A 39 -4.08 -0.13 6.54
CA LEU A 39 -5.50 0.23 6.64
C LEU A 39 -6.06 0.13 8.07
N MET A 40 -5.26 -0.31 9.04
CA MET A 40 -5.68 -0.39 10.45
C MET A 40 -5.89 1.03 10.99
N SER A 41 -7.14 1.41 11.27
CA SER A 41 -7.48 2.74 11.73
C SER A 41 -8.85 2.77 12.42
N ASP A 42 -8.90 3.36 13.62
CA ASP A 42 -10.14 3.56 14.37
C ASP A 42 -11.00 4.73 13.83
N VAL A 43 -10.52 5.44 12.79
CA VAL A 43 -11.16 6.63 12.22
C VAL A 43 -11.30 6.54 10.70
N PRO A 44 -12.20 7.33 10.08
CA PRO A 44 -12.30 7.36 8.62
C PRO A 44 -10.98 7.78 7.97
N TYR A 45 -10.61 7.08 6.91
CA TYR A 45 -9.43 7.36 6.08
C TYR A 45 -9.81 7.50 4.60
N GLY A 46 -8.89 8.05 3.82
CA GLY A 46 -9.03 8.20 2.37
C GLY A 46 -7.72 7.92 1.65
N VAL A 47 -7.75 8.01 0.32
CA VAL A 47 -6.58 7.81 -0.54
C VAL A 47 -6.28 9.06 -1.36
N LEU A 48 -5.00 9.30 -1.63
CA LEU A 48 -4.55 10.32 -2.58
C LEU A 48 -4.46 9.68 -3.97
N LEU A 49 -5.15 10.26 -4.93
CA LEU A 49 -5.23 9.75 -6.30
C LEU A 49 -4.81 10.87 -7.27
N SER A 50 -3.62 10.74 -7.84
CA SER A 50 -3.07 11.73 -8.78
C SER A 50 -3.36 11.42 -10.24
N GLY A 51 -3.96 10.25 -10.52
CA GLY A 51 -4.09 9.70 -11.88
C GLY A 51 -2.83 8.95 -12.36
N GLY A 52 -1.71 9.02 -11.63
CA GLY A 52 -0.51 8.25 -11.90
C GLY A 52 -0.58 6.81 -11.37
N LEU A 53 0.15 5.90 -12.02
CA LEU A 53 0.15 4.45 -11.78
C LEU A 53 0.22 4.07 -10.29
N ASP A 54 1.17 4.64 -9.55
CA ASP A 54 1.42 4.26 -8.15
C ASP A 54 0.19 4.55 -7.27
N SER A 55 -0.32 5.78 -7.36
CA SER A 55 -1.51 6.22 -6.61
C SER A 55 -2.75 5.41 -7.00
N SER A 56 -2.87 5.05 -8.28
CA SER A 56 -3.96 4.21 -8.79
C SER A 56 -3.88 2.77 -8.27
N VAL A 57 -2.68 2.17 -8.23
CA VAL A 57 -2.47 0.81 -7.69
C VAL A 57 -2.81 0.78 -6.20
N ILE A 58 -2.28 1.72 -5.41
CA ILE A 58 -2.59 1.80 -3.98
C ILE A 58 -4.10 2.01 -3.76
N SER A 59 -4.72 2.94 -4.49
CA SER A 59 -6.16 3.19 -4.37
C SER A 59 -7.02 1.98 -4.73
N ALA A 60 -6.63 1.23 -5.77
CA ALA A 60 -7.31 0.01 -6.17
C ALA A 60 -7.20 -1.10 -5.11
N ILE A 61 -6.00 -1.31 -4.56
CA ILE A 61 -5.76 -2.29 -3.48
C ILE A 61 -6.49 -1.87 -2.21
N THR A 62 -6.44 -0.60 -1.83
CA THR A 62 -7.19 -0.07 -0.69
C THR A 62 -8.67 -0.29 -0.87
N LYS A 63 -9.24 -0.01 -2.05
CA LYS A 63 -10.67 -0.27 -2.31
C LYS A 63 -11.03 -1.75 -2.24
N LYS A 64 -10.14 -2.64 -2.73
CA LYS A 64 -10.30 -4.10 -2.66
C LYS A 64 -10.43 -4.59 -1.21
N TYR A 65 -9.65 -4.01 -0.29
CA TYR A 65 -9.60 -4.48 1.11
C TYR A 65 -10.41 -3.65 2.10
N ALA A 66 -10.69 -2.37 1.84
CA ALA A 66 -11.48 -1.50 2.70
C ALA A 66 -12.95 -1.95 2.87
N ALA A 67 -13.46 -2.81 1.98
CA ALA A 67 -14.79 -3.40 2.12
C ALA A 67 -14.90 -4.37 3.32
N ARG A 68 -13.77 -4.86 3.84
CA ARG A 68 -13.70 -5.83 4.93
C ARG A 68 -12.95 -5.21 6.11
N ARG A 69 -13.45 -5.38 7.35
CA ARG A 69 -12.72 -4.89 8.52
C ARG A 69 -11.38 -5.62 8.67
N VAL A 70 -10.28 -4.89 8.54
CA VAL A 70 -8.92 -5.42 8.76
C VAL A 70 -8.72 -5.82 10.23
N GLU A 71 -9.32 -5.07 11.18
CA GLU A 71 -9.29 -5.36 12.62
C GLU A 71 -9.93 -6.72 12.99
N ASP A 72 -10.88 -7.20 12.19
CA ASP A 72 -11.62 -8.45 12.42
C ASP A 72 -11.22 -9.55 11.43
N GLN A 73 -9.98 -9.54 10.95
CA GLN A 73 -9.45 -10.53 10.00
C GLN A 73 -10.34 -10.71 8.75
N GLU A 74 -10.89 -9.62 8.21
CA GLU A 74 -11.78 -9.64 7.06
C GLU A 74 -13.12 -10.38 7.27
N ARG A 75 -13.52 -10.70 8.52
CA ARG A 75 -14.73 -11.51 8.81
C ARG A 75 -16.04 -10.74 8.75
N SER A 76 -15.98 -9.43 8.94
CA SER A 76 -17.15 -8.55 8.98
C SER A 76 -17.08 -7.49 7.88
N GLU A 77 -18.20 -7.24 7.18
CA GLU A 77 -18.31 -6.09 6.27
C GLU A 77 -18.15 -4.78 7.04
N ALA A 78 -17.38 -3.84 6.50
CA ALA A 78 -17.24 -2.53 7.09
C ALA A 78 -18.57 -1.78 7.00
N TRP A 79 -19.08 -1.30 8.14
CA TRP A 79 -20.33 -0.51 8.29
C TRP A 79 -20.47 0.60 7.22
N TRP A 80 -19.36 1.23 6.79
CA TRP A 80 -19.41 2.39 5.89
C TRP A 80 -18.45 2.21 4.69
N PRO A 81 -18.95 2.01 3.45
CA PRO A 81 -18.11 1.63 2.32
C PRO A 81 -17.52 2.81 1.52
N GLN A 82 -17.62 4.05 2.00
CA GLN A 82 -17.13 5.21 1.26
C GLN A 82 -15.63 5.44 1.51
N LEU A 83 -14.80 4.69 0.79
CA LEU A 83 -13.41 5.10 0.57
C LEU A 83 -13.44 6.41 -0.22
N HIS A 84 -13.03 7.52 0.40
CA HIS A 84 -12.89 8.80 -0.27
C HIS A 84 -11.52 8.92 -0.92
N SER A 85 -11.49 9.34 -2.18
CA SER A 85 -10.27 9.64 -2.92
C SER A 85 -10.16 11.13 -3.19
N PHE A 86 -8.95 11.68 -3.05
CA PHE A 86 -8.66 13.10 -3.21
C PHE A 86 -7.59 13.31 -4.27
N ALA A 87 -7.83 14.26 -5.17
CA ALA A 87 -6.89 14.73 -6.18
C ALA A 87 -6.72 16.25 -6.05
N VAL A 88 -5.58 16.78 -6.49
CA VAL A 88 -5.32 18.23 -6.51
C VAL A 88 -4.67 18.62 -7.82
N GLY A 89 -5.14 19.72 -8.41
CA GLY A 89 -4.66 20.24 -9.69
C GLY A 89 -5.33 21.57 -10.02
N LEU A 90 -4.78 22.29 -11.01
CA LEU A 90 -5.47 23.44 -11.60
C LEU A 90 -6.75 22.96 -12.30
N GLU A 91 -7.73 23.85 -12.44
CA GLU A 91 -8.93 23.55 -13.22
C GLU A 91 -8.55 23.16 -14.66
N GLY A 92 -9.03 22.00 -15.12
CA GLY A 92 -8.68 21.44 -16.43
C GLY A 92 -7.35 20.69 -16.50
N ALA A 93 -6.66 20.50 -15.37
CA ALA A 93 -5.53 19.58 -15.31
C ALA A 93 -6.01 18.13 -15.57
N PRO A 94 -5.21 17.33 -16.31
CA PRO A 94 -5.54 15.94 -16.62
C PRO A 94 -5.62 15.05 -15.38
#